data_AF-A0A7V9ZUM0-F1
#
_entry.id   AF-A0A7V9ZUM0-F1
#
_cell.length_a   1.000
_cell.length_b   1.000
_cell.length_c   1.000
_cell.angle_alpha   90.00
_cell.angle_beta   90.00
_cell.angle_gamma   90.00
#
_symmetry.space_group_name_H-M   'P 1'
#
loop_
_entity.id
_entity.type
_entity.pdbx_description
1 polymer ?
#
loop_
_entity_poly.entity_id
_entity_poly.type
_entity_poly.pdbx_seq_one_letter_code
_entity_poly.pdbx_strand_id
1 'polypeptide(L)' 'DYDGDGKTDIAVYRNGNWYIIQSSNGSISYQQFGLSSDIPAAAANTQ' A
#
# COMPACT_ATOMS: atom_id res chain seq x y z
N ASP A 1 -1.62 9.72 -0.67
CA ASP A 1 -0.29 10.12 -1.10
C ASP A 1 0.66 8.94 -0.96
N TYR A 2 0.62 8.07 -1.96
CA TYR A 2 1.40 6.84 -2.04
C TYR A 2 2.72 7.04 -2.79
N ASP A 3 2.86 8.14 -3.53
CA ASP A 3 4.06 8.50 -4.29
C ASP A 3 4.73 9.81 -3.83
N GLY A 4 4.17 10.48 -2.82
CA GLY A 4 4.78 11.61 -2.12
C GLY A 4 4.59 12.96 -2.83
N ASP A 5 3.56 13.10 -3.67
CA ASP A 5 3.33 14.30 -4.48
C ASP A 5 2.41 15.34 -3.80
N GLY A 6 1.90 15.05 -2.60
CA GLY A 6 1.00 15.91 -1.84
C GLY A 6 -0.47 15.85 -2.29
N LYS A 7 -0.84 14.93 -3.20
CA LYS A 7 -2.23 14.71 -3.63
C LYS A 7 -2.78 13.37 -3.13
N THR A 8 -4.10 13.24 -3.22
CA THR A 8 -4.78 12.01 -2.82
C THR A 8 -4.88 11.05 -4.01
N ASP A 9 -4.35 9.85 -3.83
CA ASP A 9 -4.46 8.76 -4.80
C ASP A 9 -5.70 7.90 -4.57
N ILE A 10 -6.14 7.23 -5.64
CA ILE A 10 -7.23 6.25 -5.57
C ILE A 10 -6.61 4.87 -5.31
N ALA A 11 -7.11 4.16 -4.31
CA ALA A 11 -6.67 2.81 -3.99
C ALA A 11 -7.84 1.85 -3.75
N VAL A 12 -7.69 0.60 -4.19
CA VAL A 12 -8.61 -0.51 -3.92
C VAL A 12 -7.82 -1.66 -3.30
N TYR A 13 -8.35 -2.26 -2.23
CA TYR A 13 -7.83 -3.49 -1.67
C TYR A 13 -8.62 -4.69 -2.19
N ARG A 14 -7.91 -5.71 -2.70
CA ARG A 14 -8.51 -6.96 -3.17
C ARG A 14 -7.52 -8.11 -3.00
N ASN A 15 -7.95 -9.20 -2.36
CA ASN A 15 -7.21 -10.46 -2.24
C ASN A 15 -5.74 -10.28 -1.77
N GLY A 16 -5.50 -9.53 -0.69
CA GLY A 16 -4.15 -9.33 -0.17
C GLY A 16 -3.34 -8.23 -0.86
N ASN A 17 -3.86 -7.65 -1.94
CA ASN A 17 -3.15 -6.68 -2.76
C ASN A 17 -3.85 -5.31 -2.73
N TRP A 18 -3.03 -4.26 -2.67
CA TRP A 18 -3.41 -2.88 -2.93
C TRP A 18 -3.18 -2.55 -4.40
N TYR A 19 -4.19 -1.98 -5.03
CA TYR A 19 -4.17 -1.48 -6.41
C TYR A 19 -4.33 0.04 -6.34
N ILE A 20 -3.31 0.78 -6.76
CA ILE A 20 -3.22 2.23 -6.56
C ILE A 20 -3.08 2.91 -7.92
N ILE A 21 -3.90 3.93 -8.18
CA ILE A 21 -3.73 4.85 -9.31
C ILE A 21 -3.13 6.14 -8.75
N GLN A 22 -1.87 6.42 -9.12
CA GLN A 22 -1.14 7.61 -8.72
C GLN A 22 -1.76 8.85 -9.34
N SER A 23 -2.10 9.83 -8.51
CA SER A 23 -2.70 11.08 -8.97
C SER A 23 -1.70 12.00 -9.69
N SER A 24 -0.39 11.77 -9.53
CA SER A 24 0.69 12.51 -10.18
C SER A 24 0.75 12.31 -11.69
N ASN A 25 0.58 11.07 -12.15
CA ASN A 25 0.84 10.67 -13.54
C ASN A 25 -0.11 9.57 -14.08
N GLY A 26 -1.05 9.09 -13.26
CA GLY A 26 -2.00 8.03 -13.65
C GLY A 26 -1.41 6.61 -13.67
N SER A 27 -0.18 6.41 -13.21
CA SER A 27 0.46 5.10 -13.17
C SER A 27 -0.22 4.18 -12.15
N ILE A 28 -0.19 2.88 -12.45
CA ILE A 28 -0.75 1.86 -11.58
C ILE A 28 0.38 1.20 -10.78
N SER A 29 0.22 1.19 -9.46
CA SER A 29 1.09 0.47 -8.53
C SER A 29 0.34 -0.67 -7.87
N TYR A 30 1.05 -1.77 -7.60
CA TYR A 30 0.54 -2.96 -6.94
C TYR A 30 1.41 -3.27 -5.74
N GLN A 31 0.82 -3.38 -4.56
CA GLN A 31 1.57 -3.68 -3.33
C GLN A 31 0.89 -4.80 -2.55
N GLN A 32 1.70 -5.78 -2.16
CA GLN A 32 1.31 -6.85 -1.24
C GLN A 32 2.17 -6.75 0.02
N PHE A 33 1.54 -6.92 1.17
CA PHE A 33 2.27 -7.05 2.43
C PHE A 33 2.50 -8.52 2.76
N GLY A 34 3.77 -8.87 2.92
CA GLY A 34 4.22 -10.20 3.32
C GLY A 34 3.93 -11.31 2.31
N LEU A 35 4.42 -12.50 2.65
CA LEU A 35 4.23 -13.76 1.95
C LEU A 35 3.47 -14.75 2.84
N SER A 36 3.00 -15.86 2.25
CA SER A 36 2.28 -16.90 2.99
C SER A 36 3.09 -17.56 4.12
N SER A 37 4.42 -17.47 4.07
CA SER A 37 5.35 -17.97 5.07
C SER A 37 5.69 -16.97 6.17
N ASP A 38 5.25 -15.71 6.03
CA ASP A 38 5.66 -14.66 6.96
C ASP A 38 4.86 -14.77 8.25
N ILE A 39 5.58 -14.60 9.37
CA ILE A 39 4.98 -14.59 10.71
C ILE A 39 4.82 -13.12 11.11
N PRO A 40 3.60 -12.64 11.38
CA PRO A 40 3.39 -11.27 11.81
C PRO A 40 4.20 -10.95 13.07
N ALA A 41 5.02 -9.91 13.01
CA ALA A 41 5.62 -9.35 14.21
C ALA A 41 4.54 -8.61 15.01
N ALA A 42 4.54 -8.78 16.33
CA ALA A 42 3.69 -7.98 17.20
C ALA A 42 4.02 -6.49 17.00
N ALA A 43 2.99 -5.65 16.91
CA ALA A 43 3.18 -4.21 16.82
C ALA A 43 3.95 -3.73 18.05
N ALA A 44 5.11 -3.10 17.84
CA ALA A 44 5.79 -2.38 18.90
C ALA A 44 5.00 -1.09 19.14
N ASN A 45 4.31 -0.98 20.28
CA ASN A 45 3.73 0.27 20.74
C ASN A 45 4.88 1.19 21.18
N THR A 46 5.51 1.90 20.24
CA THR A 46 6.34 3.06 20.56
C THR A 46 5.43 4.28 20.53
N GLN A 47 4.94 4.67 21.71
CA GLN A 47 4.45 6.03 21.98
C GLN A 47 5.63 6.96 22.16
#